data_AF-A0A928W1I7-F1
#
_entry.id   AF-A0A928W1I7-F1
#
_cell.length_a   1.000
_cell.length_b   1.000
_cell.length_c   1.000
_cell.angle_alpha   90.00
_cell.angle_beta   90.00
_cell.angle_gamma   90.00
#
_symmetry.space_group_name_H-M   'P 1'
#
loop_
_entity.id
_entity.type
_entity.pdbx_description
1 polymer ?
#
loop_
_entity_poly.entity_id
_entity_poly.type
_entity_poly.pdbx_seq_one_letter_code
_entity_poly.pdbx_strand_id
1 'polypeptide(L)' 'MVKQISWLPLKNENGRKILHLRTDPHRPWQPYTAFPEYAVPDIEVAGASKGYATFQKLISQGWQVVATHRA' A
#
# COMPACT_ATOMS: atom_id res chain seq x y z
N MET A 1 16.86 -0.42 5.62
CA MET A 1 15.51 -0.05 5.10
C MET A 1 14.82 -1.32 4.66
N VAL A 2 13.62 -1.59 5.17
CA VAL A 2 12.78 -2.68 4.66
C VAL A 2 12.02 -2.21 3.43
N LYS A 3 11.56 -3.12 2.58
CA LYS A 3 10.74 -2.80 1.41
C LYS A 3 9.50 -3.68 1.45
N GLN A 4 8.53 -3.26 2.26
CA GLN A 4 7.34 -4.06 2.54
C GLN A 4 6.07 -3.30 2.17
N ILE A 5 5.12 -4.03 1.61
CA ILE A 5 3.79 -3.56 1.21
C ILE A 5 2.71 -4.39 1.87
N SER A 6 1.59 -3.76 2.21
CA SER A 6 0.42 -4.46 2.73
C SER A 6 -0.89 -3.73 2.41
N TRP A 7 -1.97 -4.49 2.29
CA TRP A 7 -3.32 -3.96 2.07
C TRP A 7 -4.04 -3.83 3.41
N LEU A 8 -4.11 -2.61 3.92
CA LEU A 8 -4.74 -2.31 5.21
C LEU A 8 -6.10 -1.63 5.03
N PRO A 9 -7.08 -1.93 5.89
CA PRO A 9 -8.37 -1.26 5.86
C PRO A 9 -8.21 0.22 6.18
N LEU A 10 -8.89 1.07 5.41
CA LEU A 10 -9.07 2.47 5.80
C LEU A 10 -10.08 2.54 6.95
N LYS A 11 -9.72 3.25 8.02
CA LYS A 11 -10.69 3.64 9.03
C LYS A 11 -11.78 4.47 8.34
N ASN A 12 -13.03 4.02 8.44
CA ASN A 12 -14.24 4.68 7.95
C ASN A 12 -14.64 4.48 6.46
N GLU A 13 -13.97 3.63 5.67
CA GLU A 13 -14.39 3.34 4.28
C GLU A 13 -14.96 1.91 4.10
N ASN A 14 -15.94 1.48 4.92
CA ASN A 14 -16.70 0.21 4.74
C ASN A 14 -15.85 -1.02 4.32
N GLY A 15 -14.68 -1.21 4.94
CA GLY A 15 -13.80 -2.36 4.64
C GLY A 15 -12.98 -2.24 3.36
N ARG A 16 -13.00 -1.10 2.65
CA ARG A 16 -12.06 -0.80 1.57
C ARG A 16 -10.64 -0.80 2.11
N LYS A 17 -9.75 -1.45 1.37
CA LYS A 17 -8.32 -1.50 1.66
C LYS A 17 -7.56 -0.54 0.76
N ILE A 18 -6.47 0.01 1.29
CA ILE A 18 -5.50 0.83 0.56
C ILE A 18 -4.11 0.28 0.78
N LEU A 19 -3.27 0.44 -0.23
CA LEU A 19 -1.87 0.06 -0.13
C LEU A 19 -1.15 0.90 0.93
N HIS A 20 -0.50 0.22 1.86
CA HIS A 20 0.42 0.80 2.82
C HIS A 20 1.84 0.30 2.57
N LEU A 21 2.80 1.17 2.85
CA LEU A 21 4.22 0.94 2.74
C LEU A 21 4.85 0.92 4.14
N ARG A 22 5.90 0.11 4.28
CA ARG A 22 6.80 0.15 5.43
C ARG A 22 8.24 0.11 4.93
N THR A 23 8.98 1.17 5.25
CA THR A 23 10.40 1.34 4.91
C THR A 23 11.34 1.17 6.10
N ASP A 24 10.77 1.20 7.31
CA ASP A 24 11.45 1.00 8.59
C ASP A 24 10.62 0.01 9.44
N PRO A 25 11.19 -1.10 9.94
CA PRO A 25 10.45 -2.09 10.72
C PRO A 25 9.91 -1.55 12.05
N HIS A 26 10.49 -0.48 12.60
CA HIS A 26 10.08 0.15 13.85
C HIS A 26 8.99 1.21 13.65
N ARG A 27 8.75 1.64 12.41
CA ARG A 27 7.68 2.60 12.10
C ARG A 27 6.36 1.88 11.79
N PRO A 28 5.22 2.50 12.12
CA PRO A 28 3.93 1.99 11.70
C PRO A 28 3.82 1.99 10.17
N TRP A 29 2.91 1.16 9.66
CA TRP A 29 2.49 1.21 8.27
C TRP A 29 1.93 2.59 7.93
N GLN A 30 2.33 3.12 6.77
CA GLN A 30 1.85 4.40 6.28
C GLN A 30 1.25 4.23 4.89
N PRO A 31 0.20 4.99 4.52
CA PRO A 31 -0.42 4.87 3.21
C PRO A 31 0.60 5.18 2.11
N TYR A 32 0.46 4.56 0.93
CA TYR A 32 1.40 4.76 -0.17
C TYR A 32 1.51 6.23 -0.61
N THR A 33 0.45 7.02 -0.39
CA THR A 33 0.41 8.47 -0.66
C THR A 33 1.37 9.30 0.20
N ALA A 34 1.84 8.77 1.33
CA ALA A 34 2.85 9.41 2.16
C ALA A 34 4.27 9.30 1.56
N PHE A 35 4.45 8.49 0.51
CA PHE A 35 5.72 8.27 -0.15
C PHE A 35 5.62 8.59 -1.66
N PRO A 36 5.60 9.89 -2.02
CA PRO A 36 5.49 10.32 -3.42
C PRO A 36 6.60 9.75 -4.32
N GLU A 37 7.76 9.41 -3.75
CA GLU A 37 8.88 8.79 -4.47
C GLU A 37 8.58 7.35 -4.97
N TYR A 38 7.66 6.65 -4.29
CA TYR A 38 7.25 5.30 -4.66
C TYR A 38 5.92 5.28 -5.40
N ALA A 39 5.03 6.21 -5.07
CA ALA A 39 3.68 6.30 -5.61
C ALA A 39 3.68 6.40 -7.15
N VAL A 40 2.74 5.68 -7.75
CA VAL A 40 2.30 5.89 -9.12
C VAL A 40 0.93 6.57 -9.03
N PRO A 41 0.65 7.61 -9.83
CA PRO A 41 -0.68 8.21 -9.89
C PRO A 41 -1.72 7.11 -10.14
N ASP A 42 -2.68 6.99 -9.23
CA ASP A 42 -3.80 6.09 -9.46
C ASP A 42 -4.62 6.61 -10.63
N ILE A 43 -4.94 5.72 -11.58
CA ILE A 43 -5.96 6.01 -12.57
C ILE A 43 -7.30 5.84 -11.85
N GLU A 44 -8.10 6.92 -11.81
CA GLU A 44 -9.42 6.91 -11.18
C GLU A 44 -10.41 6.07 -12.01
N VAL A 45 -10.33 4.75 -11.85
CA VAL A 45 -11.34 3.81 -12.34
C VAL A 45 -12.29 3.50 -11.19
N ALA A 46 -13.58 3.71 -11.41
CA ALA A 46 -14.61 3.41 -10.41
C ALA A 46 -14.50 1.95 -9.93
N GLY A 47 -14.26 1.76 -8.63
CA GLY A 47 -14.13 0.45 -8.00
C GLY A 47 -12.70 -0.10 -7.89
N ALA A 48 -11.69 0.55 -8.48
CA ALA A 48 -10.30 0.17 -8.26
C ALA A 48 -9.87 0.47 -6.82
N SER A 49 -9.10 -0.45 -6.21
CA SER A 49 -8.50 -0.20 -4.90
C SER A 49 -7.35 0.80 -5.04
N LYS A 50 -7.38 1.85 -4.20
CA LYS A 50 -6.34 2.89 -4.18
C LYS A 50 -4.95 2.28 -3.96
N GLY A 51 -4.02 2.60 -4.84
CA GLY A 51 -2.64 2.13 -4.81
C GLY A 51 -2.39 0.85 -5.63
N TYR A 52 -3.33 0.36 -6.45
CA TYR A 52 -3.12 -0.85 -7.25
C TYR A 52 -1.98 -0.70 -8.26
N ALA A 53 -1.90 0.42 -8.97
CA ALA A 53 -0.80 0.69 -9.90
C ALA A 53 0.55 0.77 -9.16
N THR A 54 0.55 1.40 -7.99
CA THR A 54 1.72 1.46 -7.10
C THR A 54 2.12 0.04 -6.65
N PHE A 55 1.16 -0.80 -6.26
CA PHE A 55 1.41 -2.18 -5.87
C PHE A 55 2.13 -2.95 -6.98
N GLN A 56 1.61 -2.90 -8.22
CA GLN A 56 2.22 -3.59 -9.36
C GLN A 56 3.68 -3.16 -9.61
N LYS A 57 3.94 -1.84 -9.56
CA LYS A 57 5.31 -1.30 -9.69
C LYS A 57 6.23 -1.79 -8.57
N LEU A 58 5.75 -1.81 -7.33
CA LEU A 58 6.60 -2.20 -6.20
C LEU A 58 6.87 -3.71 -6.18
N ILE A 59 5.90 -4.53 -6.59
CA ILE A 59 6.12 -5.96 -6.81
C ILE A 59 7.20 -6.21 -7.87
N SER A 60 7.16 -5.49 -9.00
CA SER A 60 8.19 -5.65 -10.05
C SER A 60 9.58 -5.19 -9.59
N GLN A 61 9.64 -4.32 -8.57
CA GLN A 61 10.87 -3.88 -7.91
C GLN A 61 11.32 -4.79 -6.75
N GLY A 62 10.64 -5.92 -6.53
CA GLY A 62 11.00 -6.90 -5.49
C GLY A 62 10.59 -6.50 -4.07
N TRP A 63 9.58 -5.64 -3.90
CA TRP A 63 9.01 -5.38 -2.59
C TRP A 63 8.25 -6.60 -2.05
N GLN A 64 8.36 -6.83 -0.75
CA GLN A 64 7.76 -7.98 -0.10
C GLN A 64 6.30 -7.68 0.30
N VAL A 65 5.37 -8.53 -0.13
CA VAL A 65 3.99 -8.50 0.35
C VAL A 65 3.91 -9.12 1.72
N VAL A 66 3.45 -8.34 2.70
CA VAL A 66 3.16 -8.83 4.05
C VAL A 66 1.65 -8.95 4.18
N ALA A 67 1.15 -10.17 4.30
CA ALA A 67 -0.25 -10.41 4.62
C ALA A 67 -0.50 -10.05 6.08
N THR A 68 -1.00 -8.85 6.34
CA THR A 68 -1.41 -8.44 7.70
C THR A 68 -2.81 -8.99 7.96
N HIS A 69 -2.88 -10.25 8.38
CA HIS A 69 -4.12 -10.83 8.87
C HIS A 69 -4.35 -10.32 10.31
N ARG A 70 -4.97 -9.15 10.45
CA ARG A 70 -5.72 -8.86 11.68
C ARG A 70 -7.19 -9.03 11.32
N ALA A 71 -7.67 -10.25 11.62
CA ALA A 71 -9.09 -10.57 11.69
C ALA A 71 -9.75 -9.76 12.81
#